data_AF-A0AA87E2N1-F1
#
_entry.id   AF-A0AA87E2N1-F1
#
_cell.length_a   1.000
_cell.length_b   1.000
_cell.length_c   1.000
_cell.angle_alpha   90.00
_cell.angle_beta   90.00
_cell.angle_gamma   90.00
#
_symmetry.space_group_name_H-M   'P 1'
#
loop_
_entity.id
_entity.type
_entity.pdbx_description
1 polymer ?
#
loop_
_entity_poly.entity_id
_entity_poly.type
_entity_poly.pdbx_seq_one_letter_code
_entity_poly.pdbx_strand_id
1 'polypeptide(L)'
;MRKRRALIKKQLPHIDFGIIDQVILLEKLWVEPAYRGQELGLRLMQEARHLFARPQAFVILKAHPDGENVKDADCLKLADYYCSSQLLGLKPLSKRALPGWLVGNWWAPLPDDNDPPFWWPREDQAVTT
;
A
#
# COMPACT_ATOMS: atom_id res chain seq x y z
N MET A 1 13.62 -13.55 15.01
CA MET A 1 12.90 -13.79 13.74
C MET A 1 11.60 -14.61 13.87
N ARG A 2 11.52 -15.71 14.65
CA ARG A 2 10.32 -16.58 14.76
C ARG A 2 9.00 -15.83 15.07
N LYS A 3 9.00 -14.89 16.03
CA LYS A 3 7.79 -14.12 16.41
C LYS A 3 7.22 -13.28 15.26
N ARG A 4 8.09 -12.61 14.48
CA ARG A 4 7.65 -11.78 13.34
C ARG A 4 7.08 -12.64 12.20
N ARG A 5 7.70 -13.79 11.90
CA ARG A 5 7.15 -14.76 10.94
C ARG A 5 5.77 -15.27 11.36
N ALA A 6 5.54 -15.53 12.64
CA ALA A 6 4.23 -15.93 13.14
C ALA A 6 3.17 -14.83 12.95
N LEU A 7 3.52 -13.56 13.17
CA LEU A 7 2.63 -12.44 12.89
C LEU A 7 2.30 -12.33 11.39
N ILE A 8 3.29 -12.51 10.51
CA ILE A 8 3.06 -12.47 9.05
C ILE A 8 2.15 -13.64 8.65
N LYS A 9 2.43 -14.88 9.07
CA LYS A 9 1.56 -16.04 8.81
C LYS A 9 0.14 -15.85 9.31
N LYS A 10 -0.05 -15.16 10.44
CA LYS A 10 -1.38 -14.86 10.96
C LYS A 10 -2.19 -13.98 9.98
N GLN A 11 -1.54 -13.00 9.36
CA GLN A 11 -2.21 -12.08 8.43
C GLN A 11 -2.29 -12.61 6.99
N LEU A 12 -1.30 -13.41 6.60
CA LEU A 12 -1.16 -14.00 5.27
C LEU A 12 -0.99 -15.53 5.43
N PRO A 13 -2.05 -16.29 5.75
CA PRO A 13 -1.94 -17.72 6.08
C PRO A 13 -1.43 -18.58 4.92
N HIS A 14 -1.66 -18.13 3.68
CA HIS A 14 -1.27 -18.84 2.47
C HIS A 14 0.13 -18.46 1.97
N ILE A 15 0.84 -17.56 2.66
CA ILE A 15 2.18 -17.20 2.24
C ILE A 15 3.16 -18.34 2.55
N ASP A 16 3.88 -18.77 1.52
CA ASP A 16 5.01 -19.66 1.68
C ASP A 16 6.31 -18.84 1.56
N PHE A 17 7.06 -18.78 2.67
CA PHE A 17 8.32 -18.05 2.73
C PHE A 17 9.44 -18.71 1.93
N GLY A 18 9.31 -20.01 1.59
CA GLY A 18 10.30 -20.74 0.81
C GLY A 18 10.32 -20.33 -0.66
N ILE A 19 9.24 -19.71 -1.13
CA ILE A 19 9.06 -19.29 -2.52
C ILE A 19 8.94 -17.77 -2.63
N ILE A 20 9.31 -16.96 -1.65
CA ILE A 20 9.33 -15.50 -1.85
C ILE A 20 10.55 -15.15 -2.72
N ASP A 21 10.29 -14.62 -3.91
CA ASP A 21 11.33 -14.23 -4.88
C ASP A 21 11.64 -12.72 -4.82
N GLN A 22 10.67 -11.91 -4.39
CA GLN A 22 10.77 -10.47 -4.28
C GLN A 22 10.19 -9.96 -2.96
N VAL A 23 10.92 -9.04 -2.34
CA VAL A 23 10.41 -8.21 -1.24
C VAL A 23 10.34 -6.76 -1.70
N ILE A 24 9.16 -6.17 -1.64
CA ILE A 24 8.90 -4.76 -1.93
C ILE A 24 8.72 -4.04 -0.60
N LEU A 25 9.62 -3.10 -0.31
CA LEU A 25 9.51 -2.24 0.86
C LEU A 25 9.05 -0.84 0.43
N LEU A 26 7.87 -0.42 0.89
CA LEU A 26 7.29 0.89 0.63
C LEU A 26 7.38 1.73 1.89
N GLU A 27 8.34 2.65 1.93
CA GLU A 27 8.66 3.41 3.14
C GLU A 27 8.02 4.80 3.20
N LYS A 28 7.95 5.49 2.06
CA LYS A 28 7.50 6.87 2.00
C LYS A 28 6.60 7.10 0.78
N LEU A 29 5.59 7.93 1.00
CA LEU A 29 4.68 8.43 -0.02
C LEU A 29 4.44 9.90 0.28
N TRP A 30 4.47 10.73 -0.74
CA TRP A 30 4.19 12.16 -0.60
C TRP A 30 3.15 12.59 -1.61
N VAL A 31 2.14 13.29 -1.12
CA VAL A 31 1.19 14.04 -1.93
C VAL A 31 1.33 15.50 -1.52
N GLU A 32 1.54 16.37 -2.50
CA GLU A 32 1.62 17.81 -2.28
C GLU A 32 0.37 18.30 -1.53
N PRO A 33 0.50 19.15 -0.49
CA PRO A 33 -0.62 19.53 0.37
C PRO A 33 -1.85 20.05 -0.37
N ALA A 34 -1.66 20.81 -1.45
CA ALA A 34 -2.75 21.37 -2.26
C ALA A 34 -3.65 20.30 -2.91
N TYR A 35 -3.15 19.07 -3.08
CA TYR A 35 -3.87 17.97 -3.73
C TYR A 35 -4.30 16.87 -2.76
N ARG A 36 -4.12 17.06 -1.45
CA ARG A 36 -4.59 16.09 -0.44
C ARG A 36 -6.12 16.10 -0.34
N GLY A 37 -6.68 15.01 0.17
CA GLY A 37 -8.13 14.81 0.30
C GLY A 37 -8.79 14.22 -0.95
N GLN A 38 -8.05 14.05 -2.04
CA GLN A 38 -8.52 13.48 -3.31
C GLN A 38 -8.07 12.03 -3.50
N GLU A 39 -7.76 11.33 -2.41
CA GLU A 39 -7.33 9.92 -2.42
C GLU A 39 -6.09 9.58 -3.28
N LEU A 40 -5.36 10.58 -3.78
CA LEU A 40 -4.16 10.42 -4.62
C LEU A 40 -3.12 9.49 -4.00
N GLY A 41 -3.01 9.47 -2.67
CA GLY A 41 -2.10 8.56 -1.99
C GLY A 41 -2.46 7.09 -2.22
N LEU A 42 -3.76 6.73 -2.13
CA LEU A 42 -4.22 5.38 -2.46
C LEU A 42 -4.00 5.08 -3.93
N ARG A 43 -4.28 6.05 -4.81
CA ARG A 43 -4.07 5.89 -6.24
C ARG A 43 -2.61 5.57 -6.58
N LEU A 44 -1.67 6.34 -6.07
CA LEU A 44 -0.24 6.09 -6.27
C LEU A 44 0.18 4.70 -5.77
N MET A 45 -0.39 4.22 -4.67
CA MET A 45 -0.12 2.89 -4.15
C MET A 45 -0.73 1.78 -5.02
N GLN A 46 -1.89 2.03 -5.63
CA GLN A 46 -2.50 1.11 -6.59
C GLN A 46 -1.65 1.02 -7.85
N GLU A 47 -1.12 2.14 -8.35
CA GLU A 47 -0.15 2.13 -9.45
C GLU A 47 1.12 1.38 -9.08
N ALA A 48 1.64 1.57 -7.86
CA ALA A 48 2.78 0.81 -7.37
C ALA A 48 2.49 -0.70 -7.35
N ARG A 49 1.29 -1.10 -6.91
CA ARG A 49 0.87 -2.51 -7.01
C ARG A 49 0.83 -2.96 -8.47
N HIS A 50 0.21 -2.20 -9.35
CA HIS A 50 0.09 -2.56 -10.76
C HIS A 50 1.46 -2.78 -11.41
N LEU A 51 2.42 -1.91 -11.11
CA LEU A 51 3.79 -1.94 -11.64
C LEU A 51 4.65 -3.08 -11.07
N PHE A 52 4.55 -3.33 -9.76
CA PHE A 52 5.49 -4.24 -9.08
C PHE A 52 4.92 -5.62 -8.79
N ALA A 53 3.61 -5.82 -8.90
CA ALA A 53 2.99 -7.11 -8.64
C ALA A 53 3.49 -8.18 -9.61
N ARG A 54 3.83 -9.33 -9.04
CA ARG A 54 4.28 -10.53 -9.74
C ARG A 54 4.01 -11.73 -8.83
N PRO A 55 3.95 -12.96 -9.37
CA PRO A 55 3.91 -14.15 -8.56
C PRO A 55 4.98 -14.07 -7.46
N GLN A 56 4.61 -14.40 -6.22
CA GLN A 56 5.51 -14.45 -5.07
C GLN A 56 6.04 -13.11 -4.50
N ALA A 57 5.57 -11.95 -5.00
CA ALA A 57 5.92 -10.66 -4.41
C ALA A 57 5.35 -10.45 -3.01
N PHE A 58 6.25 -10.35 -2.02
CA PHE A 58 5.93 -9.99 -0.65
C PHE A 58 6.11 -8.50 -0.42
N VAL A 59 5.09 -7.84 0.13
CA VAL A 59 5.09 -6.39 0.31
C VAL A 59 5.12 -6.06 1.79
N ILE A 60 5.96 -5.10 2.15
CA ILE A 60 6.01 -4.48 3.46
C ILE A 60 5.77 -2.99 3.26
N LEU A 61 4.78 -2.44 3.95
CA LEU A 61 4.54 -1.00 3.96
C LEU A 61 4.74 -0.44 5.35
N LYS A 62 5.45 0.69 5.42
CA LYS A 62 5.64 1.48 6.63
C LYS A 62 4.69 2.67 6.62
N ALA A 63 3.55 2.55 7.31
CA ALA A 63 2.57 3.61 7.47
C ALA A 63 2.96 4.53 8.64
N HIS A 64 4.12 5.18 8.54
CA HIS A 64 4.61 6.11 9.55
C HIS A 64 4.65 7.51 8.92
N PRO A 65 3.78 8.44 9.36
CA PRO A 65 3.80 9.82 8.87
C PRO A 65 5.18 10.47 9.04
N ASP A 66 5.51 11.44 8.18
CA ASP A 66 6.68 12.30 8.42
C ASP A 66 6.38 13.30 9.55
N GLY A 67 7.37 13.57 10.39
CA GLY A 67 7.28 14.52 11.51
C GLY A 67 8.13 14.11 12.70
N GLU A 68 8.45 15.06 13.58
CA GLU A 68 9.31 14.79 14.75
C GLU A 68 8.56 14.12 15.91
N ASN A 69 7.23 14.29 15.99
CA ASN A 69 6.39 13.87 17.12
C ASN A 69 5.29 12.87 16.70
N VAL A 70 5.64 11.90 15.86
CA VAL A 70 4.71 10.88 15.35
C VAL A 70 4.38 9.87 16.45
N LYS A 71 3.09 9.71 16.77
CA LYS A 71 2.61 8.75 17.76
C LYS A 71 2.12 7.47 17.10
N ASP A 72 2.05 6.39 17.88
CA ASP A 72 1.47 5.12 17.43
C ASP A 72 0.05 5.28 16.86
N ALA A 73 -0.76 6.19 17.43
CA ALA A 73 -2.09 6.50 16.93
C ALA A 73 -2.07 7.11 15.51
N ASP A 74 -1.08 7.93 15.19
CA ASP A 74 -0.92 8.51 13.85
C ASP A 74 -0.52 7.43 12.83
N CYS A 75 0.38 6.52 13.24
CA CYS A 75 0.74 5.34 12.45
C CYS A 75 -0.47 4.43 12.20
N LEU A 76 -1.33 4.22 13.20
CA LEU A 76 -2.55 3.44 13.06
C LEU A 76 -3.56 4.12 12.13
N LYS A 77 -3.72 5.43 12.23
CA LYS A 77 -4.59 6.20 11.33
C LYS A 77 -4.12 6.11 9.87
N LEU A 78 -2.82 6.25 9.62
CA LEU A 78 -2.27 6.10 8.27
C LEU A 78 -2.34 4.65 7.77
N ALA A 79 -2.16 3.67 8.66
CA ALA A 79 -2.35 2.25 8.34
C ALA A 79 -3.80 1.95 7.93
N ASP A 80 -4.78 2.47 8.68
CA ASP A 80 -6.20 2.29 8.38
C ASP A 80 -6.58 2.98 7.05
N TYR A 81 -5.95 4.12 6.71
CA TYR A 81 -6.06 4.75 5.38
C TYR A 81 -5.59 3.80 4.27
N TYR A 82 -4.38 3.23 4.34
CA TYR A 82 -3.94 2.28 3.32
C TYR A 82 -4.78 0.99 3.29
N CYS A 83 -5.28 0.53 4.44
CA CYS A 83 -6.12 -0.66 4.51
C CYS A 83 -7.56 -0.43 4.02
N SER A 84 -8.00 0.82 3.83
CA SER A 84 -9.35 1.11 3.33
C SER A 84 -9.51 0.67 1.88
N SER A 85 -8.43 0.66 1.10
CA SER A 85 -8.44 0.19 -0.28
C SER A 85 -8.26 -1.33 -0.36
N GLN A 86 -9.33 -2.03 -0.74
CA GLN A 86 -9.26 -3.48 -1.00
C GLN A 86 -8.27 -3.81 -2.13
N LEU A 87 -8.11 -2.89 -3.09
CA LEU A 87 -7.16 -3.01 -4.20
C LEU A 87 -5.70 -3.03 -3.74
N LEU A 88 -5.37 -2.59 -2.53
CA LEU A 88 -4.00 -2.71 -2.01
C LEU A 88 -3.75 -4.06 -1.33
N GLY A 89 -4.79 -4.75 -0.85
CA GLY A 89 -4.64 -6.06 -0.20
C GLY A 89 -3.74 -6.07 1.03
N LEU A 90 -3.52 -4.90 1.66
CA LEU A 90 -2.62 -4.75 2.80
C LEU A 90 -3.31 -5.16 4.10
N LYS A 91 -2.53 -5.75 5.01
CA LYS A 91 -2.99 -6.19 6.34
C LYS A 91 -2.05 -5.70 7.43
N PRO A 92 -2.57 -5.21 8.56
CA PRO A 92 -1.73 -4.76 9.67
C PRO A 92 -1.06 -5.94 10.36
N LEU A 93 0.26 -5.87 10.55
CA LEU A 93 1.02 -6.94 11.16
C LEU A 93 0.69 -7.10 12.65
N SER A 94 0.65 -5.97 13.37
CA SER A 94 0.16 -5.90 14.76
C SER A 94 -0.15 -4.46 15.15
N LYS A 95 -1.40 -4.13 15.49
CA LYS A 95 -1.75 -2.78 15.97
C LYS A 95 -1.06 -2.40 17.30
N ARG A 96 -0.68 -3.38 18.12
CA ARG A 96 -0.05 -3.15 19.44
C ARG A 96 1.47 -3.21 19.41
N ALA A 97 2.04 -4.22 18.76
CA ALA A 97 3.48 -4.45 18.82
C ALA A 97 4.24 -3.75 17.69
N LEU A 98 3.58 -3.47 16.57
CA LEU A 98 4.16 -2.93 15.34
C LEU A 98 3.16 -1.98 14.66
N PRO A 99 2.68 -0.92 15.33
CA PRO A 99 1.75 0.03 14.75
C PRO A 99 2.32 0.61 13.45
N GLY A 100 1.48 0.78 12.43
CA GLY A 100 1.89 1.26 11.12
C GLY A 100 2.57 0.24 10.20
N TRP A 101 2.96 -0.95 10.68
CA TRP A 101 3.54 -1.97 9.80
C TRP A 101 2.44 -2.79 9.12
N LEU A 102 2.40 -2.72 7.79
CA LEU A 102 1.50 -3.49 6.96
C LEU A 102 2.26 -4.51 6.11
N VAL A 103 1.59 -5.60 5.78
CA VAL A 103 2.10 -6.63 4.87
C VAL A 103 1.07 -6.99 3.83
N GLY A 104 1.53 -7.42 2.66
CA GLY A 104 0.68 -7.88 1.56
C GLY A 104 1.37 -8.94 0.71
N ASN A 105 0.59 -9.60 -0.13
CA ASN A 105 1.07 -10.46 -1.21
C ASN A 105 0.49 -9.94 -2.52
N TRP A 106 1.34 -9.32 -3.34
CA TRP A 106 0.93 -8.70 -4.62
C TRP A 106 1.20 -9.67 -5.77
N TRP A 107 0.41 -10.74 -5.82
CA TRP A 107 0.59 -11.83 -6.79
C TRP A 107 0.42 -11.41 -8.26
N ALA A 108 -0.49 -10.49 -8.55
CA ALA A 108 -0.75 -10.02 -9.90
C ALA A 108 -1.12 -8.52 -9.90
N PRO A 109 -0.85 -7.83 -11.03
CA PRO A 109 -1.39 -6.49 -11.26
C PRO A 109 -2.90 -6.50 -11.03
N LEU A 110 -3.42 -5.44 -10.44
CA LEU A 110 -4.85 -5.27 -10.20
C LEU A 110 -5.24 -3.85 -10.61
N PRO A 111 -5.72 -3.64 -11.85
CA PRO A 111 -6.25 -2.35 -12.26
C PRO A 111 -7.52 -2.01 -11.47
N ASP A 112 -7.86 -0.73 -11.39
CA ASP A 112 -9.19 -0.29 -10.94
C ASP A 112 -10.14 -0.38 -12.14
N ASP A 113 -11.27 -1.09 -11.98
CA ASP A 113 -12.24 -1.27 -13.06
C ASP A 113 -12.90 0.04 -13.51
N ASN A 114 -12.80 1.10 -12.70
CA ASN A 114 -13.28 2.43 -13.07
C ASN A 114 -12.30 3.20 -13.96
N ASP A 115 -11.10 2.69 -14.17
CA ASP A 115 -10.12 3.36 -14.99
C ASP A 115 -10.43 3.20 -16.48
N PRO A 116 -10.29 4.28 -17.27
CA PRO A 116 -10.27 4.14 -18.71
C PRO A 116 -9.05 3.31 -19.14
N PRO A 117 -9.16 2.54 -20.23
CA PRO A 117 -8.05 1.74 -20.74
C PRO A 117 -6.86 2.57 -21.26
N PHE A 118 -7.03 3.89 -21.38
CA PHE A 118 -6.03 4.82 -21.92
C PHE A 118 -5.75 5.95 -20.94
N TRP A 119 -4.48 6.37 -20.86
CA TRP A 119 -4.01 7.42 -19.94
C TRP A 119 -3.98 8.82 -20.55
N TRP A 120 -4.43 8.98 -21.79
CA TRP A 120 -4.52 10.29 -22.43
C TRP A 120 -5.68 11.11 -21.83
N PRO A 121 -5.53 12.44 -21.74
CA PRO A 121 -6.66 13.32 -21.43
C PRO A 121 -7.80 13.03 -22.41
N ARG A 122 -9.03 12.95 -21.90
CA ARG A 122 -10.20 12.88 -22.78
C ARG A 122 -10.24 14.16 -23.61
N GLU A 123 -10.47 14.03 -24.92
CA GLU A 123 -10.49 15.15 -25.87
C GLU A 123 -11.52 16.26 -25.53
N ASP A 124 -12.44 15.98 -24.60
CA ASP A 124 -13.46 16.91 -24.09
C ASP A 124 -13.00 17.77 -22.90
N GLN A 125 -11.83 17.51 -22.31
CA GLN A 125 -11.22 18.36 -21.30
C GLN A 125 -10.11 19.23 -21.92
N ALA A 126 -10.53 20.21 -22.71
CA ALA A 126 -9.66 21.33 -23.05
C ALA A 126 -9.21 22.00 -21.73
N VAL A 127 -7.93 21.84 -21.40
CA VAL A 127 -7.28 22.56 -20.31
C VAL A 127 -7.31 24.04 -20.68
N THR A 128 -8.29 24.78 -20.16
CA THR A 128 -8.22 26.24 -20.12
C THR A 128 -7.11 26.63 -19.15
N THR A 129 -5.96 26.98 -19.71
CA THR A 129 -4.86 27.70 -19.04
C THR A 129 -5.26 29.13 -18.71
#